data_AF-A0A850DHH4-F1
#
_entry.id   AF-A0A850DHH4-F1
#
_cell.length_a   1.000
_cell.length_b   1.000
_cell.length_c   1.000
_cell.angle_alpha   90.00
_cell.angle_beta   90.00
_cell.angle_gamma   90.00
#
_symmetry.space_group_name_H-M   'P 1'
#
loop_
_entity.id
_entity.type
_entity.pdbx_description
1 polymer ?
#
loop_
_entity_poly.entity_id
_entity_poly.type
_entity_poly.pdbx_seq_one_letter_code
_entity_poly.pdbx_strand_id
1 'polypeptide(L)'
;MSHSRKLSNSRALGWAVVTGAFVAVPVTTATGTASAATHNWDGVARCESGGNWGISTGNGYYGGLQFNLGTWRANGGGGMPNHASKDEQIRVAENVLRTQGAGAWPVCGQYLRSGESAPAPAQAPKPAQVPPAPAQDPAVTRTRNTIEALAKQAGVEPQFKQLLAQHGPTVDQLAAQAAPAVDRGRAVLGDLAKQHKLDPQVLTATGLLEQVAGQ
;
A
#
# COMPACT_ATOMS: atom_id res chain seq x y z
N MET A 1 0.16 71.03 -48.21
CA MET A 1 -0.02 70.50 -46.83
C MET A 1 1.19 69.62 -46.55
N SER A 2 2.25 70.09 -45.89
CA SER A 2 2.41 70.34 -44.45
C SER A 2 3.32 69.27 -43.83
N HIS A 3 4.56 69.70 -43.58
CA HIS A 3 5.41 69.43 -42.41
C HIS A 3 5.71 67.98 -41.97
N SER A 4 7.00 67.65 -42.09
CA SER A 4 7.90 67.05 -41.09
C SER A 4 7.29 66.49 -39.79
N ARG A 5 7.81 65.34 -39.33
CA ARG A 5 8.42 65.20 -37.99
C ARG A 5 9.16 63.86 -37.79
N LYS A 6 10.39 63.98 -37.29
CA LYS A 6 11.16 62.97 -36.53
C LYS A 6 10.36 62.48 -35.30
N LEU A 7 10.88 61.40 -34.68
CA LEU A 7 10.92 61.00 -33.24
C LEU A 7 10.51 59.51 -33.11
N SER A 8 11.41 58.61 -32.73
CA SER A 8 11.95 58.37 -31.39
C SER A 8 10.90 57.89 -30.38
N ASN A 9 11.10 56.64 -29.91
CA ASN A 9 10.61 55.98 -28.68
C ASN A 9 9.15 56.15 -28.26
N SER A 10 8.44 55.02 -28.13
CA SER A 10 7.69 54.73 -26.90
C SER A 10 7.41 53.25 -26.74
N ARG A 11 7.55 52.83 -25.49
CA ARG A 11 7.48 51.48 -24.96
C ARG A 11 6.06 50.94 -25.07
N ALA A 12 5.90 49.74 -25.63
CA ALA A 12 4.73 48.92 -25.40
C ALA A 12 5.21 47.61 -24.76
N LEU A 13 4.98 47.51 -23.46
CA LEU A 13 4.94 46.25 -22.73
C LEU A 13 3.95 45.33 -23.42
N GLY A 14 4.46 44.23 -23.98
CA GLY A 14 3.65 43.15 -24.52
C GLY A 14 4.35 41.83 -24.19
N TRP A 15 4.07 41.30 -23.00
CA TRP A 15 4.39 39.91 -22.70
C TRP A 15 3.50 39.02 -23.57
N ALA A 16 4.10 38.28 -24.50
CA ALA A 16 3.45 37.21 -25.22
C ALA A 16 4.31 35.95 -25.11
N VAL A 17 3.87 35.08 -24.20
CA VAL A 17 4.24 33.67 -24.07
C VAL A 17 3.78 32.91 -25.31
N VAL A 18 4.61 32.01 -25.86
CA VAL A 18 4.34 30.90 -26.83
C VAL A 18 5.74 30.53 -27.37
N THR A 19 6.28 29.31 -27.36
CA THR A 19 5.78 27.94 -27.20
C THR A 19 7.02 27.08 -26.93
N GLY A 20 7.15 26.51 -25.73
CA GLY A 20 8.09 25.43 -25.48
C GLY A 20 7.49 24.11 -25.97
N ALA A 21 8.13 23.50 -26.96
CA ALA A 21 7.73 22.20 -27.50
C ALA A 21 7.78 21.13 -26.39
N PHE A 22 6.62 20.74 -25.85
CA PHE A 22 6.51 19.52 -25.07
C PHE A 22 6.50 18.35 -26.04
N VAL A 23 7.56 17.54 -25.98
CA VAL A 23 7.58 16.20 -26.55
C VAL A 23 6.46 15.43 -25.85
N ALA A 24 5.36 15.19 -26.57
CA ALA A 24 4.30 14.30 -26.12
C ALA A 24 4.87 12.88 -26.06
N VAL A 25 5.38 12.48 -24.88
CA VAL A 25 5.50 11.06 -24.56
C VAL A 25 4.08 10.52 -24.55
N PRO A 26 3.73 9.53 -25.38
CA PRO A 26 2.45 8.87 -25.24
C PRO A 26 2.48 8.19 -23.86
N VAL A 27 1.81 8.82 -22.89
CA VAL A 27 1.32 8.13 -21.72
C VAL A 27 0.31 7.15 -22.29
N THR A 28 0.77 5.93 -22.57
CA THR A 28 -0.13 4.80 -22.69
C THR A 28 -0.85 4.74 -21.35
N THR A 29 -2.08 5.24 -21.33
CA THR A 29 -3.02 4.89 -20.29
C THR A 29 -2.99 3.37 -20.24
N ALA A 30 -2.44 2.82 -19.17
CA ALA A 30 -2.75 1.46 -18.79
C ALA A 30 -4.26 1.49 -18.55
N THR A 31 -5.04 1.25 -19.60
CA THR A 31 -6.35 0.68 -19.47
C THR A 31 -6.10 -0.63 -18.75
N GLY A 32 -6.08 -0.58 -17.42
CA GLY A 32 -6.37 -1.74 -16.61
C GLY A 32 -7.69 -2.23 -17.17
N THR A 33 -7.62 -3.29 -17.97
CA THR A 33 -8.79 -4.03 -18.37
C THR A 33 -9.33 -4.56 -17.05
N ALA A 34 -10.24 -3.80 -16.44
CA ALA A 34 -11.18 -4.37 -15.50
C ALA A 34 -11.86 -5.47 -16.29
N SER A 35 -11.32 -6.68 -16.18
CA SER A 35 -11.93 -7.86 -16.74
C SER A 35 -13.28 -7.89 -16.04
N ALA A 36 -14.33 -7.52 -16.77
CA ALA A 36 -15.68 -7.69 -16.32
C ALA A 36 -15.84 -9.19 -16.12
N ALA A 37 -15.50 -9.68 -14.93
CA ALA A 37 -15.61 -11.07 -14.58
C ALA A 37 -17.09 -11.39 -14.78
N THR A 38 -17.37 -12.20 -15.80
CA THR A 38 -18.73 -12.55 -16.23
C THR A 38 -19.41 -13.45 -15.18
N HIS A 39 -18.65 -13.84 -14.15
CA HIS A 39 -19.04 -14.72 -13.07
C HIS A 39 -19.19 -13.95 -11.74
N ASN A 40 -20.22 -14.27 -10.98
CA ASN A 40 -20.53 -13.59 -9.72
C ASN A 40 -19.66 -14.13 -8.56
N TRP A 41 -18.39 -13.73 -8.55
CA TRP A 41 -17.43 -14.12 -7.51
C TRP A 41 -17.76 -13.56 -6.13
N ASP A 42 -18.47 -12.44 -6.03
CA ASP A 42 -18.97 -11.94 -4.75
C ASP A 42 -20.06 -12.84 -4.15
N GLY A 43 -20.87 -13.48 -5.00
CA GLY A 43 -21.84 -14.50 -4.61
C GLY A 43 -21.13 -15.75 -4.07
N VAL A 44 -20.12 -16.23 -4.78
CA VAL A 44 -19.27 -17.34 -4.33
C VAL A 44 -18.62 -17.00 -2.99
N ALA A 45 -17.96 -15.84 -2.88
CA ALA A 45 -17.28 -15.45 -1.64
C ALA A 45 -18.25 -15.33 -0.45
N ARG A 46 -19.50 -14.91 -0.68
CA ARG A 46 -20.51 -14.87 0.39
C ARG A 46 -20.89 -16.25 0.89
N CYS A 47 -21.04 -17.17 -0.05
CA CYS A 47 -21.37 -18.56 0.26
C CYS A 47 -20.19 -19.28 0.93
N GLU A 48 -18.95 -19.01 0.50
CA GLU A 48 -17.73 -19.67 0.99
C GLU A 48 -17.21 -19.09 2.32
N SER A 49 -17.18 -17.77 2.46
CA SER A 49 -16.51 -17.09 3.59
C SER A 49 -17.37 -16.03 4.28
N GLY A 50 -18.66 -15.93 3.94
CA GLY A 50 -19.49 -14.80 4.36
C GLY A 50 -19.08 -13.48 3.70
N GLY A 51 -18.23 -13.52 2.67
CA GLY A 51 -17.71 -12.36 1.95
C GLY A 51 -16.42 -11.79 2.54
N ASN A 52 -15.75 -12.51 3.44
CA ASN A 52 -14.50 -12.08 4.04
C ASN A 52 -13.28 -12.51 3.19
N TRP A 53 -12.77 -11.60 2.37
CA TRP A 53 -11.64 -11.85 1.48
C TRP A 53 -10.29 -12.08 2.18
N GLY A 54 -10.17 -11.71 3.45
CA GLY A 54 -8.96 -11.88 4.25
C GLY A 54 -9.02 -13.04 5.25
N ILE A 55 -10.03 -13.91 5.17
CA ILE A 55 -10.25 -14.95 6.17
C ILE A 55 -9.13 -16.00 6.17
N SER A 56 -8.73 -16.43 7.38
CA SER A 56 -7.84 -17.57 7.60
C SER A 56 -8.16 -18.15 8.98
N THR A 57 -9.04 -19.14 9.03
CA THR A 57 -9.52 -19.75 10.28
C THR A 57 -8.65 -20.91 10.77
N GLY A 58 -7.62 -21.29 10.02
CA GLY A 58 -6.79 -22.47 10.32
C GLY A 58 -7.37 -23.79 9.83
N ASN A 59 -8.44 -23.77 9.01
CA ASN A 59 -9.04 -24.97 8.40
C ASN A 59 -8.35 -25.45 7.11
N GLY A 60 -7.18 -24.89 6.76
CA GLY A 60 -6.43 -25.22 5.55
C GLY A 60 -6.90 -24.51 4.27
N TYR A 61 -7.89 -23.62 4.38
CA TYR A 61 -8.40 -22.79 3.29
C TYR A 61 -8.26 -21.30 3.61
N TYR A 62 -8.08 -20.49 2.58
CA TYR A 62 -7.68 -19.11 2.72
C TYR A 62 -8.46 -18.18 1.79
N GLY A 63 -8.76 -16.98 2.29
CA GLY A 63 -9.32 -15.89 1.53
C GLY A 63 -10.81 -16.07 1.18
N GLY A 64 -11.33 -15.14 0.40
CA GLY A 64 -12.77 -14.99 0.16
C GLY A 64 -13.39 -16.20 -0.52
N LEU A 65 -12.62 -16.86 -1.37
CA LEU A 65 -13.03 -18.00 -2.18
C LEU A 65 -12.56 -19.34 -1.62
N GLN A 66 -12.05 -19.34 -0.37
CA GLN A 66 -11.63 -20.54 0.35
C GLN A 66 -10.66 -21.40 -0.47
N PHE A 67 -9.53 -20.82 -0.91
CA PHE A 67 -8.51 -21.55 -1.66
C PHE A 67 -7.70 -22.49 -0.77
N ASN A 68 -7.42 -23.70 -1.25
CA ASN A 68 -6.25 -24.46 -0.79
C ASN A 68 -4.97 -23.82 -1.37
N LEU A 69 -3.92 -23.70 -0.55
CA LEU A 69 -2.62 -23.13 -0.95
C LEU A 69 -1.96 -23.84 -2.15
N GLY A 70 -2.11 -25.16 -2.28
CA GLY A 70 -1.62 -25.90 -3.43
C GLY A 70 -2.31 -25.48 -4.73
N THR A 71 -3.64 -25.43 -4.72
CA THR A 71 -4.44 -24.98 -5.86
C THR A 71 -4.14 -23.52 -6.21
N TRP A 72 -4.02 -22.65 -5.20
CA TRP A 72 -3.65 -21.25 -5.37
C TRP A 72 -2.36 -21.09 -6.18
N ARG A 73 -1.29 -21.76 -5.73
CA ARG A 73 0.03 -21.67 -6.36
C ARG A 73 0.04 -22.30 -7.74
N ALA A 74 -0.63 -23.45 -7.92
CA ALA A 74 -0.75 -24.12 -9.20
C ALA A 74 -1.46 -23.27 -10.27
N ASN A 75 -2.32 -22.33 -9.84
CA ASN A 75 -3.08 -21.45 -10.73
C ASN A 75 -2.48 -20.03 -10.82
N GLY A 76 -1.20 -19.90 -10.45
CA GLY A 76 -0.41 -18.69 -10.60
C GLY A 76 -0.61 -17.67 -9.48
N GLY A 77 -1.16 -18.08 -8.34
CA GLY A 77 -1.25 -17.24 -7.15
C GLY A 77 0.09 -17.13 -6.42
N GLY A 78 0.48 -15.90 -6.08
CA GLY A 78 1.66 -15.62 -5.26
C GLY A 78 1.32 -15.53 -3.77
N GLY A 79 2.29 -15.85 -2.89
CA GLY A 79 2.11 -15.72 -1.44
C GLY A 79 0.93 -16.53 -0.87
N MET A 80 0.22 -15.93 0.09
CA MET A 80 -0.96 -16.52 0.74
C MET A 80 -2.26 -15.89 0.19
N PRO A 81 -3.32 -16.67 -0.11
CA PRO A 81 -4.56 -16.13 -0.69
C PRO A 81 -5.22 -15.06 0.17
N ASN A 82 -5.23 -15.24 1.50
CA ASN A 82 -5.81 -14.29 2.45
C ASN A 82 -5.03 -12.97 2.59
N HIS A 83 -3.81 -12.89 2.03
CA HIS A 83 -3.03 -11.65 1.94
C HIS A 83 -3.15 -11.00 0.56
N ALA A 84 -3.70 -11.71 -0.43
CA ALA A 84 -3.90 -11.19 -1.77
C ALA A 84 -5.14 -10.30 -1.83
N SER A 85 -5.12 -9.30 -2.72
CA SER A 85 -6.29 -8.48 -2.98
C SER A 85 -7.44 -9.33 -3.52
N LYS A 86 -8.67 -8.83 -3.36
CA LYS A 86 -9.86 -9.45 -3.95
C LYS A 86 -9.67 -9.71 -5.45
N ASP A 87 -9.16 -8.72 -6.19
CA ASP A 87 -8.95 -8.85 -7.64
C ASP A 87 -7.93 -9.94 -7.99
N GLU A 88 -6.86 -10.07 -7.21
CA GLU A 88 -5.88 -11.13 -7.39
C GLU A 88 -6.49 -12.51 -7.08
N GLN A 89 -7.33 -12.60 -6.05
CA GLN A 89 -8.06 -13.82 -5.75
C GLN A 89 -9.02 -14.20 -6.87
N ILE A 90 -9.74 -13.24 -7.44
CA ILE A 90 -10.63 -13.45 -8.58
C ILE A 90 -9.84 -13.87 -9.83
N ARG A 91 -8.70 -13.24 -10.11
CA ARG A 91 -7.84 -13.61 -11.24
C ARG A 91 -7.38 -15.07 -11.15
N VAL A 92 -6.96 -15.52 -9.98
CA VAL A 92 -6.59 -16.94 -9.77
C VAL A 92 -7.83 -17.84 -9.86
N ALA A 93 -8.99 -17.39 -9.39
CA ALA A 93 -10.24 -18.13 -9.48
C ALA A 93 -10.69 -18.34 -10.92
N GLU A 94 -10.52 -17.35 -11.79
CA GLU A 94 -10.78 -17.47 -13.23
C GLU A 94 -9.83 -18.49 -13.89
N ASN A 95 -8.57 -18.58 -13.45
CA ASN A 95 -7.65 -19.63 -13.91
C ASN A 95 -8.11 -21.03 -13.48
N VAL A 96 -8.57 -21.18 -12.24
CA VAL A 96 -9.15 -22.43 -11.73
C VAL A 96 -10.41 -22.78 -12.50
N LEU A 97 -11.30 -21.82 -12.71
CA LEU A 97 -12.55 -22.01 -13.44
C LEU A 97 -12.30 -22.49 -14.87
N ARG A 98 -11.29 -21.93 -15.54
CA ARG A 98 -10.88 -22.38 -16.88
C ARG A 98 -10.37 -23.82 -16.93
N THR A 99 -9.72 -24.29 -15.86
CA THR A 99 -9.09 -25.63 -15.83
C THR A 99 -9.99 -26.72 -15.24
N GLN A 100 -10.81 -26.37 -14.24
CA GLN A 100 -11.61 -27.32 -13.46
C GLN A 100 -13.13 -27.10 -13.59
N GLY A 101 -13.55 -25.98 -14.19
CA GLY A 101 -14.95 -25.60 -14.26
C GLY A 101 -15.52 -25.19 -12.89
N ALA A 102 -16.83 -24.91 -12.88
CA ALA A 102 -17.53 -24.49 -11.66
C ALA A 102 -17.54 -25.56 -10.55
N GLY A 103 -17.20 -26.81 -10.88
CA GLY A 103 -17.08 -27.92 -9.92
C GLY A 103 -15.95 -27.75 -8.90
N ALA A 104 -15.01 -26.82 -9.12
CA ALA A 104 -14.04 -26.42 -8.10
C ALA A 104 -14.70 -25.77 -6.86
N TRP A 105 -15.94 -25.27 -7.01
CA TRP A 105 -16.79 -24.79 -5.93
C TRP A 105 -18.11 -25.59 -5.93
N PRO A 106 -18.17 -26.80 -5.34
CA PRO A 106 -19.29 -27.73 -5.53
C PRO A 106 -20.65 -27.17 -5.09
N VAL A 107 -20.68 -26.39 -4.01
CA VAL A 107 -21.90 -25.80 -3.45
C VAL A 107 -22.09 -24.36 -3.91
N CYS A 108 -21.02 -23.56 -3.86
CA CYS A 108 -21.10 -22.14 -4.14
C CYS A 108 -20.89 -21.79 -5.63
N GLY A 109 -20.47 -22.74 -6.47
CA GLY A 109 -20.28 -22.57 -7.91
C GLY A 109 -21.56 -22.31 -8.69
N GLN A 110 -22.74 -22.41 -8.04
CA GLN A 110 -24.02 -21.98 -8.60
C GLN A 110 -24.03 -20.51 -9.06
N TYR A 111 -23.22 -19.66 -8.44
CA TYR A 111 -23.05 -18.24 -8.82
C TYR A 111 -22.12 -18.03 -10.03
N LEU A 112 -21.55 -19.10 -10.57
CA LEU A 112 -20.65 -19.08 -11.74
C LEU A 112 -21.36 -19.46 -13.04
N ARG A 113 -22.69 -19.64 -13.02
CA ARG A 113 -23.47 -19.95 -14.24
C ARG A 113 -23.65 -18.70 -15.09
N SER A 114 -23.40 -18.83 -16.39
CA SER A 114 -23.52 -17.76 -17.39
C SER A 114 -24.95 -17.20 -17.45
N GLY A 115 -25.12 -15.89 -17.20
CA GLY A 115 -26.38 -15.17 -17.37
C GLY A 115 -26.85 -14.34 -16.16
N GLU A 116 -26.29 -14.54 -14.97
CA GLU A 116 -26.69 -13.82 -13.74
C GLU A 116 -25.67 -12.73 -13.38
N SER A 117 -25.47 -11.75 -14.26
CA SER A 117 -24.69 -10.55 -13.98
C SER A 117 -25.60 -9.33 -14.08
N ALA A 118 -26.47 -9.14 -13.08
CA ALA A 118 -26.93 -7.80 -12.77
C ALA A 118 -25.78 -7.11 -11.99
N PRO A 119 -25.34 -5.90 -12.37
CA PRO A 119 -24.44 -5.13 -11.54
C PRO A 119 -25.14 -4.91 -10.20
N ALA A 120 -24.59 -5.48 -9.12
CA ALA A 120 -25.06 -5.17 -7.79
C ALA A 120 -24.93 -3.64 -7.61
N PRO A 121 -25.95 -2.93 -7.11
CA PRO A 121 -25.79 -1.53 -6.75
C PRO A 121 -24.61 -1.44 -5.79
N ALA A 122 -23.67 -0.55 -6.11
CA ALA A 122 -22.52 -0.28 -5.26
C ALA A 122 -23.03 0.05 -3.86
N GLN A 123 -22.97 -0.92 -2.96
CA GLN A 123 -23.16 -0.65 -1.54
C GLN A 123 -21.98 0.23 -1.16
N ALA A 124 -22.27 1.45 -0.73
CA ALA A 124 -21.31 2.28 -0.02
C ALA A 124 -20.60 1.38 1.01
N PRO A 125 -19.27 1.47 1.14
CA PRO A 125 -18.51 0.56 1.98
C PRO A 125 -19.15 0.55 3.37
N LYS A 126 -19.79 -0.57 3.74
CA LYS A 126 -20.04 -0.89 5.15
C LYS A 126 -18.68 -0.73 5.80
N PRO A 127 -18.53 0.07 6.88
CA PRO A 127 -17.24 0.24 7.53
C PRO A 127 -16.67 -1.14 7.74
N ALA A 128 -15.61 -1.46 6.98
CA ALA A 128 -14.89 -2.68 7.21
C ALA A 128 -14.50 -2.56 8.67
N GLN A 129 -14.97 -3.50 9.49
CA GLN A 129 -14.20 -3.79 10.69
C GLN A 129 -12.82 -4.06 10.15
N VAL A 130 -11.90 -3.15 10.48
CA VAL A 130 -10.49 -3.37 10.19
C VAL A 130 -10.23 -4.78 10.71
N PRO A 131 -9.76 -5.73 9.87
CA PRO A 131 -9.19 -6.93 10.42
C PRO A 131 -8.23 -6.46 11.53
N PRO A 132 -8.22 -7.07 12.73
CA PRO A 132 -7.15 -6.76 13.66
C PRO A 132 -5.88 -6.91 12.85
N ALA A 133 -5.11 -5.82 12.76
CA ALA A 133 -3.87 -5.80 12.00
C ALA A 133 -3.14 -7.11 12.31
N PRO A 134 -2.63 -7.86 11.30
CA PRO A 134 -1.87 -9.08 11.57
C PRO A 134 -0.91 -8.73 12.68
N ALA A 135 -0.98 -9.46 13.81
CA ALA A 135 -0.37 -9.06 15.08
C ALA A 135 1.00 -8.47 14.77
N GLN A 136 1.09 -7.13 14.84
CA GLN A 136 2.21 -6.43 14.27
C GLN A 136 3.43 -6.95 15.02
N ASP A 137 4.42 -7.47 14.30
CA ASP A 137 5.63 -7.97 14.92
C ASP A 137 6.14 -6.84 15.85
N PRO A 138 6.25 -7.08 17.16
CA PRO A 138 6.57 -6.03 18.12
C PRO A 138 7.91 -5.36 17.81
N ALA A 139 8.80 -6.01 17.05
CA ALA A 139 10.04 -5.44 16.56
C ALA A 139 9.80 -4.42 15.42
N VAL A 140 8.85 -4.69 14.52
CA VAL A 140 8.46 -3.79 13.42
C VAL A 140 7.73 -2.56 13.96
N THR A 141 6.80 -2.74 14.91
CA THR A 141 6.11 -1.63 15.57
C THR A 141 7.08 -0.77 16.37
N ARG A 142 8.02 -1.39 17.10
CA ARG A 142 9.06 -0.66 17.84
C ARG A 142 9.94 0.16 16.90
N THR A 143 10.38 -0.42 15.78
CA THR A 143 11.20 0.27 14.77
C THR A 143 10.45 1.44 14.13
N ARG A 144 9.17 1.24 13.78
CA ARG A 144 8.32 2.32 13.24
C ARG A 144 8.17 3.47 14.23
N ASN A 145 7.97 3.18 15.51
CA ASN A 145 7.85 4.22 16.55
C ASN A 145 9.15 5.02 16.72
N THR A 146 10.31 4.35 16.61
CA THR A 146 11.62 5.03 16.63
C THR A 146 11.81 5.93 15.41
N ILE A 147 11.46 5.45 14.21
CA ILE A 147 11.55 6.25 12.98
C ILE A 147 10.57 7.42 13.02
N GLU A 148 9.35 7.21 13.53
CA GLU A 148 8.38 8.29 13.71
C GLU A 148 8.90 9.36 14.67
N ALA A 149 9.48 8.97 15.81
CA ALA A 149 10.07 9.90 16.77
C ALA A 149 11.19 10.75 16.13
N LEU A 150 12.02 10.15 15.29
CA LEU A 150 13.04 10.86 14.52
C LEU A 150 12.42 11.80 13.48
N ALA A 151 11.36 11.36 12.80
CA ALA A 151 10.62 12.20 11.84
C ALA A 151 9.98 13.43 12.51
N LYS A 152 9.54 13.32 13.77
CA LYS A 152 9.04 14.47 14.56
C LYS A 152 10.15 15.46 14.85
N GLN A 153 11.31 14.97 15.31
CA GLN A 153 12.48 15.80 15.60
C GLN A 153 13.00 16.53 14.34
N ALA A 154 12.91 15.86 13.18
CA ALA A 154 13.30 16.44 11.90
C ALA A 154 12.20 17.30 11.22
N GLY A 155 11.00 17.40 11.80
CA GLY A 155 9.89 18.19 11.23
C GLY A 155 9.27 17.63 9.94
N VAL A 156 9.59 16.39 9.56
CA VAL A 156 9.13 15.72 8.33
C VAL A 156 7.92 14.81 8.55
N GLU A 157 7.25 14.95 9.70
CA GLU A 157 6.10 14.15 10.12
C GLU A 157 4.98 14.03 9.07
N PRO A 158 4.53 15.11 8.37
CA PRO A 158 3.49 14.98 7.34
C PRO A 158 3.96 14.19 6.11
N GLN A 159 5.24 14.31 5.74
CA GLN A 159 5.83 13.59 4.60
C GLN A 159 5.99 12.10 4.94
N PHE A 160 6.39 11.79 6.17
CA PHE A 160 6.46 10.42 6.67
C PHE A 160 5.07 9.76 6.73
N LYS A 161 4.05 10.48 7.21
CA LYS A 161 2.66 9.99 7.22
C LYS A 161 2.12 9.75 5.80
N GLN A 162 2.43 10.63 4.85
CA GLN A 162 2.05 10.44 3.45
C GLN A 162 2.76 9.22 2.83
N LEU A 163 4.05 9.05 3.11
CA LEU A 163 4.84 7.91 2.64
C LEU A 163 4.29 6.59 3.20
N LEU A 164 3.91 6.56 4.48
CA LEU A 164 3.25 5.41 5.09
C LEU A 164 1.88 5.12 4.46
N ALA A 165 1.11 6.16 4.11
CA ALA A 165 -0.19 6.00 3.48
C ALA A 165 -0.09 5.42 2.05
N GLN A 166 0.96 5.78 1.31
CA GLN A 166 1.16 5.33 -0.07
C GLN A 166 1.97 4.03 -0.19
N HIS A 167 2.88 3.78 0.76
CA HIS A 167 3.87 2.70 0.68
C HIS A 167 3.99 1.87 1.99
N GLY A 168 2.96 1.87 2.83
CA GLY A 168 2.94 1.20 4.13
C GLY A 168 3.58 -0.20 4.16
N PRO A 169 3.21 -1.14 3.26
CA PRO A 169 3.80 -2.48 3.23
C PRO A 169 5.31 -2.49 2.96
N THR A 170 5.80 -1.59 2.10
CA THR A 170 7.23 -1.46 1.78
C THR A 170 7.99 -0.86 2.96
N VAL A 171 7.38 0.08 3.69
CA VAL A 171 7.97 0.66 4.91
C VAL A 171 8.00 -0.37 6.04
N ASP A 172 6.98 -1.22 6.17
CA ASP A 172 6.99 -2.38 7.09
C ASP A 172 8.15 -3.34 6.81
N GLN A 173 8.38 -3.67 5.54
CA GLN A 173 9.49 -4.54 5.16
C GLN A 173 10.86 -3.91 5.43
N LEU A 174 10.98 -2.60 5.24
CA LEU A 174 12.21 -1.88 5.58
C LEU A 174 12.41 -1.82 7.11
N ALA A 175 11.35 -1.56 7.87
CA ALA A 175 11.38 -1.56 9.33
C ALA A 175 11.73 -2.95 9.89
N ALA A 176 11.23 -4.03 9.30
CA ALA A 176 11.59 -5.40 9.66
C ALA A 176 13.08 -5.69 9.42
N GLN A 177 13.65 -5.18 8.33
CA GLN A 177 15.09 -5.33 8.03
C GLN A 177 15.97 -4.51 8.97
N ALA A 178 15.49 -3.34 9.44
CA ALA A 178 16.23 -2.45 10.34
C ALA A 178 16.12 -2.84 11.83
N ALA A 179 15.09 -3.59 12.21
CA ALA A 179 14.83 -4.00 13.59
C ALA A 179 16.04 -4.57 14.36
N PRO A 180 16.85 -5.52 13.83
CA PRO A 180 17.99 -6.06 14.56
C PRO A 180 19.14 -5.07 14.74
N ALA A 181 19.23 -4.01 13.94
CA ALA A 181 20.22 -2.95 14.13
C ALA A 181 19.78 -1.98 15.23
N VAL A 182 18.48 -1.64 15.26
CA VAL A 182 17.88 -0.78 16.30
C VAL A 182 17.97 -1.43 17.68
N ASP A 183 17.72 -2.74 17.76
CA ASP A 183 17.78 -3.48 19.03
C ASP A 183 19.20 -3.52 19.62
N ARG A 184 20.21 -3.78 18.76
CA ARG A 184 21.62 -3.72 19.16
C ARG A 184 22.04 -2.32 19.62
N GLY A 185 21.64 -1.27 18.91
CA GLY A 185 21.95 0.10 19.30
C GLY A 185 21.37 0.46 20.67
N ARG A 186 20.13 0.05 20.93
CA ARG A 186 19.47 0.25 22.24
C ARG A 186 20.17 -0.51 23.36
N ALA A 187 20.62 -1.74 23.12
CA ALA A 187 21.37 -2.52 24.10
C ALA A 187 22.67 -1.82 24.50
N VAL A 188 23.45 -1.36 23.51
CA VAL A 188 24.70 -0.60 23.73
C VAL A 188 24.45 0.68 24.53
N LEU A 189 23.41 1.45 24.18
CA LEU A 189 23.03 2.65 24.94
C LEU A 189 22.61 2.32 26.38
N GLY A 190 21.90 1.21 26.57
CA GLY A 190 21.50 0.74 27.91
C GLY A 190 22.70 0.34 28.77
N ASP A 191 23.69 -0.33 28.20
CA ASP A 191 24.91 -0.71 28.92
C ASP A 191 25.79 0.51 29.22
N LEU A 192 25.90 1.46 28.30
CA LEU A 192 26.60 2.72 28.52
C LEU A 192 25.92 3.56 29.62
N ALA A 193 24.60 3.62 29.64
CA ALA A 193 23.84 4.31 30.67
C ALA A 193 24.08 3.73 32.07
N LYS A 194 24.10 2.39 32.19
CA LYS A 194 24.41 1.70 33.45
C LYS A 194 25.85 1.96 33.89
N GLN A 195 26.80 1.91 32.95
CA GLN A 195 28.22 2.12 33.21
C GLN A 195 28.49 3.54 33.75
N HIS A 196 27.76 4.54 33.26
CA HIS A 196 27.90 5.93 33.67
C HIS A 196 26.91 6.40 34.74
N LYS A 197 26.10 5.49 35.32
CA LYS A 197 25.02 5.80 36.30
C LYS A 197 24.12 6.95 35.83
N LEU A 198 23.84 7.02 34.52
CA LEU A 198 22.99 8.06 33.96
C LEU A 198 21.53 7.78 34.30
N ASP A 199 20.85 8.80 34.81
CA ASP A 199 19.43 8.71 35.15
C ASP A 199 18.60 8.52 33.85
N PRO A 200 17.69 7.53 33.78
CA PRO A 200 16.96 7.18 32.56
C PRO A 200 16.11 8.33 31.98
N GLN A 201 15.81 9.35 32.78
CA GLN A 201 15.10 10.58 32.39
C GLN A 201 15.95 11.50 31.48
N VAL A 202 17.29 11.44 31.59
CA VAL A 202 18.20 12.27 30.78
C VAL A 202 18.29 11.74 29.35
N LEU A 203 18.21 10.42 29.16
CA LEU A 203 18.29 9.75 27.86
C LEU A 203 17.08 10.03 26.96
N THR A 204 15.92 10.37 27.52
CA THR A 204 14.72 10.78 26.76
C THR A 204 14.75 12.23 26.31
N ALA A 205 15.56 13.08 26.96
CA ALA A 205 15.61 14.51 26.68
C ALA A 205 16.70 14.90 25.67
N THR A 206 17.67 14.02 25.40
CA THR A 206 18.78 14.33 24.48
C THR A 206 18.52 13.73 23.09
N GLY A 207 17.83 14.49 22.25
CA GLY A 207 18.12 14.46 20.82
C GLY A 207 19.56 14.94 20.62
N LEU A 208 20.51 14.02 20.52
CA LEU A 208 21.91 14.36 20.27
C LEU A 208 22.17 14.33 18.75
N LEU A 209 21.72 15.39 18.06
CA LEU A 209 22.10 15.71 16.69
C LEU A 209 23.23 16.76 16.60
N GLU A 210 23.86 17.18 17.69
CA GLU A 210 24.95 18.16 17.64
C GLU A 210 26.12 17.78 18.54
N GLN A 211 27.04 16.92 18.06
CA GLN A 211 28.47 17.00 18.47
C GLN A 211 29.47 16.17 17.64
N VAL A 212 29.22 15.91 16.35
CA VAL A 212 30.27 15.41 15.43
C VAL A 212 30.14 16.10 14.06
N ALA A 213 30.29 17.43 14.04
CA ALA A 213 30.50 18.19 12.81
C ALA A 213 31.43 19.41 13.02
N GLY A 214 32.30 19.34 14.02
CA GLY A 214 33.27 20.40 14.29
C GLY A 214 34.32 19.96 15.27
N GLN A 215 35.28 19.16 14.79
CA GLN A 215 36.74 19.29 14.97
C GLN A 215 37.43 18.30 14.04
#